data_AF-A0A2E8XIN8-F1
#
_entry.id   AF-A0A2E8XIN8-F1
#
_cell.length_a   1.000
_cell.length_b   1.000
_cell.length_c   1.000
_cell.angle_alpha   90.00
_cell.angle_beta   90.00
_cell.angle_gamma   90.00
#
_symmetry.space_group_name_H-M   'P 1'
#
loop_
_entity.id
_entity.type
_entity.pdbx_description
1 polymer ?
#
loop_
_entity_poly.entity_id
_entity_poly.type
_entity_poly.pdbx_seq_one_letter_code
_entity_poly.pdbx_strand_id
1 'polypeptide(L)'
;MLKEHRAIFEKLPIIGKISYTIYGSYPLTLQGTIVLLISTTSLKFFGYDSMDLVIFALAICAIVILIFCLFCVMIGGLIIQKKIRSKIDQDNNGDPVSVEVGFPNETGFRVAPIRILPLVKLKWKFIYPDQIETRIRAKKGAALSEEIVPNKRCKINHVIRKFSLSDVLGFCRYSWIQKQTLNFTALPQTNTLSAIPQLRSLNAEDGLSNPSGKPEGDRMEIRRYVPGDSIRDVMWKVYAKTRQLNVRLAEKSVLQDTQTLAYLLSSDQDEAAAAIARMSLETGALGEDWTFGADGCDHPCKDLESALDAVAKSRAIEVPHEYGLDKFLRFATGKSSTYCIIFAAAEIAPWLPKVLETVSSISNGFSVVLATDGFTGVKERKIWEDLLFKQDKYSKNRGNSSSPKSDILRLLTELKQRVESVIVIDRQSGQGFDHLLRRIG
;
A
#
# COMPACT_ATOMS: atom_id res chain seq x y z
N MET A 1 -4.78 24.14 -30.16
CA MET A 1 -3.32 24.17 -30.39
C MET A 1 -2.46 24.39 -29.13
N LEU A 2 -3.04 24.48 -27.91
CA LEU A 2 -2.29 24.60 -26.63
C LEU A 2 -2.39 23.36 -25.72
N LYS A 3 -3.08 22.29 -26.18
CA LYS A 3 -3.23 21.02 -25.44
C LYS A 3 -2.20 19.97 -25.84
N GLU A 4 -1.66 20.01 -27.05
CA GLU A 4 -0.70 19.00 -27.53
C GLU A 4 0.73 19.22 -27.05
N HIS A 5 1.11 20.44 -26.66
CA HIS A 5 2.43 20.71 -26.09
C HIS A 5 2.60 20.23 -24.63
N ARG A 6 1.53 19.82 -23.94
CA ARG A 6 1.60 19.27 -22.57
C ARG A 6 2.10 17.82 -22.55
N ALA A 7 1.83 17.04 -23.60
CA ALA A 7 2.20 15.62 -23.66
C ALA A 7 3.69 15.40 -23.95
N ILE A 8 4.38 16.37 -24.57
CA ILE A 8 5.80 16.25 -24.90
C ILE A 8 6.69 16.49 -23.66
N PHE A 9 6.19 17.20 -22.65
CA PHE A 9 6.95 17.50 -21.42
C PHE A 9 6.95 16.35 -20.38
N GLU A 10 6.13 15.31 -20.54
CA GLU A 10 6.10 14.16 -19.62
C GLU A 10 7.18 13.09 -19.90
N LYS A 11 7.86 13.14 -21.05
CA LYS A 11 8.87 12.13 -21.43
C LYS A 11 10.33 12.50 -21.12
N LEU A 12 10.59 13.60 -20.43
CA LEU A 12 11.96 14.04 -20.09
C LEU A 12 12.12 14.20 -18.57
N PRO A 13 12.60 13.18 -17.83
CA PRO A 13 12.73 13.22 -16.37
C PRO A 13 13.76 14.26 -15.87
N ILE A 14 14.59 14.79 -16.78
CA ILE A 14 15.63 15.77 -16.47
C ILE A 14 15.06 17.20 -16.42
N ILE A 15 14.04 17.50 -17.23
CA ILE A 15 13.47 18.86 -17.32
C ILE A 15 12.48 19.13 -16.17
N GLY A 16 11.77 18.09 -15.68
CA GLY A 16 10.93 18.20 -14.49
C GLY A 16 11.71 18.48 -13.20
N LYS A 17 12.95 17.95 -13.08
CA LYS A 17 13.86 18.24 -11.95
C LYS A 17 14.38 19.68 -11.97
N ILE A 18 14.68 20.20 -13.15
CA ILE A 18 15.15 21.58 -13.33
C ILE A 18 14.00 22.58 -13.14
N SER A 19 12.79 22.29 -13.64
CA SER A 19 11.64 23.17 -13.44
C SER A 19 11.22 23.28 -11.96
N TYR A 20 11.27 22.18 -11.18
CA TYR A 20 11.00 22.21 -9.75
C TYR A 20 12.05 22.97 -8.92
N THR A 21 13.29 22.97 -9.39
CA THR A 21 14.39 23.69 -8.74
C THR A 21 14.30 25.18 -9.06
N ILE A 22 14.08 25.55 -10.33
CA ILE A 22 14.01 26.97 -10.74
C ILE A 22 12.71 27.65 -10.27
N TYR A 23 11.54 26.98 -10.32
CA TYR A 23 10.30 27.51 -9.72
C TYR A 23 10.28 27.42 -8.18
N GLY A 24 11.14 26.60 -7.58
CA GLY A 24 11.34 26.56 -6.14
C GLY A 24 12.23 27.70 -5.62
N SER A 25 13.11 28.23 -6.48
CA SER A 25 14.09 29.27 -6.18
C SER A 25 13.60 30.69 -6.45
N TYR A 26 12.56 30.89 -7.27
CA TYR A 26 12.00 32.22 -7.48
C TYR A 26 11.21 32.66 -6.24
N PRO A 27 11.67 33.68 -5.51
CA PRO A 27 11.15 33.99 -4.17
C PRO A 27 9.79 34.68 -4.23
N LEU A 28 9.38 35.24 -5.37
CA LEU A 28 8.10 35.93 -5.52
C LEU A 28 7.03 34.97 -6.05
N THR A 29 5.85 35.00 -5.43
CA THR A 29 4.68 34.30 -5.95
C THR A 29 4.09 35.06 -7.13
N LEU A 30 3.17 34.44 -7.87
CA LEU A 30 2.41 35.14 -8.93
C LEU A 30 1.75 36.42 -8.41
N GLN A 31 1.18 36.38 -7.20
CA GLN A 31 0.59 37.55 -6.55
C GLN A 31 1.64 38.64 -6.27
N GLY A 32 2.81 38.25 -5.73
CA GLY A 32 3.92 39.18 -5.51
C GLY A 32 4.42 39.82 -6.81
N THR A 33 4.52 39.05 -7.90
CA THR A 33 4.93 39.60 -9.20
C THR A 33 3.93 40.58 -9.78
N ILE A 34 2.63 40.31 -9.64
CA ILE A 34 1.57 41.21 -10.11
C ILE A 34 1.58 42.50 -9.30
N VAL A 35 1.68 42.42 -7.98
CA VAL A 35 1.76 43.59 -7.09
C VAL A 35 2.99 44.43 -7.41
N LEU A 36 4.15 43.80 -7.64
CA LEU A 36 5.36 44.49 -8.03
C LEU A 36 5.18 45.22 -9.37
N LEU A 37 4.60 44.55 -10.38
CA LEU A 37 4.39 45.12 -11.70
C LEU A 37 3.39 46.29 -11.65
N ILE A 38 2.25 46.13 -10.98
CA ILE A 38 1.25 47.18 -10.83
C ILE A 38 1.83 48.37 -10.05
N SER A 39 2.55 48.11 -8.96
CA SER A 39 3.11 49.20 -8.14
C SER A 39 4.20 49.96 -8.89
N THR A 40 5.09 49.26 -9.61
CA THR A 40 6.15 49.91 -10.41
C THR A 40 5.62 50.67 -11.61
N THR A 41 4.63 50.13 -12.33
CA THR A 41 3.97 50.83 -13.44
C THR A 41 3.17 52.04 -12.95
N SER A 42 2.44 51.90 -11.84
CA SER A 42 1.69 53.02 -11.24
C SER A 42 2.63 54.12 -10.75
N LEU A 43 3.75 53.75 -10.13
CA LEU A 43 4.76 54.71 -9.69
C LEU A 43 5.37 55.48 -10.86
N LYS A 44 5.64 54.80 -11.98
CA LYS A 44 6.21 55.41 -13.18
C LYS A 44 5.24 56.39 -13.85
N PHE A 45 4.04 55.92 -14.21
CA PHE A 45 3.09 56.71 -15.00
C PHE A 45 2.29 57.73 -14.18
N PHE A 46 1.83 57.37 -12.99
CA PHE A 46 0.97 58.25 -12.20
C PHE A 46 1.76 59.01 -11.13
N GLY A 47 2.76 58.37 -10.53
CA GLY A 47 3.61 59.00 -9.53
C GLY A 47 4.56 60.04 -10.12
N TYR A 48 5.41 59.63 -11.08
CA TYR A 48 6.42 60.51 -11.66
C TYR A 48 5.90 61.40 -12.78
N ASP A 49 5.17 60.86 -13.76
CA ASP A 49 4.73 61.66 -14.92
C ASP A 49 3.55 62.58 -14.58
N SER A 50 2.58 62.10 -13.79
CA SER A 50 1.35 62.85 -13.47
C SER A 50 1.43 63.62 -12.13
N MET A 51 2.49 63.45 -11.35
CA MET A 51 2.68 64.04 -10.01
C MET A 51 1.51 63.82 -9.02
N ASP A 52 0.82 62.68 -9.11
CA ASP A 52 -0.18 62.32 -8.11
C ASP A 52 0.50 61.81 -6.82
N LEU A 53 0.50 62.68 -5.80
CA LEU A 53 1.15 62.41 -4.52
C LEU A 53 0.53 61.21 -3.78
N VAL A 54 -0.76 60.93 -3.97
CA VAL A 54 -1.46 59.83 -3.28
C VAL A 54 -1.05 58.49 -3.88
N ILE A 55 -1.09 58.37 -5.21
CA ILE A 55 -0.68 57.15 -5.91
C ILE A 55 0.82 56.90 -5.70
N PHE A 56 1.63 57.96 -5.70
CA PHE A 56 3.05 57.89 -5.38
C PHE A 56 3.32 57.27 -4.00
N ALA A 57 2.67 57.79 -2.96
CA ALA A 57 2.84 57.28 -1.59
C ALA A 57 2.39 55.81 -1.47
N LEU A 58 1.22 55.45 -2.04
CA LEU A 58 0.71 54.08 -2.01
C LEU A 58 1.62 53.09 -2.74
N ALA A 59 2.11 53.45 -3.93
CA ALA A 59 2.99 52.59 -4.71
C ALA A 59 4.34 52.35 -4.01
N ILE A 60 4.92 53.38 -3.38
CA ILE A 60 6.13 53.23 -2.57
C ILE A 60 5.87 52.34 -1.35
N CYS A 61 4.78 52.56 -0.61
CA CYS A 61 4.42 51.71 0.52
C CYS A 61 4.27 50.24 0.11
N ALA A 62 3.60 49.95 -1.02
CA ALA A 62 3.44 48.61 -1.53
C ALA A 62 4.80 47.96 -1.87
N ILE A 63 5.69 48.69 -2.53
CA ILE A 63 7.05 48.22 -2.86
C ILE A 63 7.86 47.96 -1.59
N VAL A 64 7.83 48.87 -0.61
CA VAL A 64 8.55 48.73 0.67
C VAL A 64 8.06 47.49 1.43
N ILE A 65 6.74 47.27 1.52
CA ILE A 65 6.17 46.08 2.15
C ILE A 65 6.63 44.81 1.42
N LEU A 66 6.61 44.81 0.09
CA LEU A 66 7.04 43.66 -0.71
C LEU A 66 8.52 43.35 -0.50
N ILE A 67 9.39 44.36 -0.51
CA ILE A 67 10.83 44.21 -0.23
C ILE A 67 11.05 43.66 1.18
N PHE A 68 10.33 44.19 2.17
CA PHE A 68 10.40 43.69 3.55
C PHE A 68 9.97 42.23 3.66
N CYS A 69 8.83 41.85 3.05
CA CYS A 69 8.37 40.47 2.99
C CYS A 69 9.39 39.55 2.30
N LEU A 70 10.00 40.01 1.20
CA LEU A 70 11.04 39.26 0.48
C LEU A 70 12.25 39.02 1.37
N PHE A 71 12.72 40.04 2.09
CA PHE A 71 13.85 39.92 3.01
C PHE A 71 13.55 38.96 4.16
N CYS A 72 12.38 39.10 4.81
CA CYS A 72 11.94 38.22 5.88
C CYS A 72 11.85 36.75 5.44
N VAL A 73 11.30 36.48 4.27
CA VAL A 73 11.15 35.11 3.75
C VAL A 73 12.49 34.53 3.30
N MET A 74 13.35 35.30 2.65
CA MET A 74 14.66 34.81 2.20
C MET A 74 15.61 34.52 3.37
N ILE A 75 15.81 35.49 4.27
CA ILE A 75 16.72 35.29 5.41
C ILE A 75 16.14 34.32 6.41
N GLY A 76 14.83 34.40 6.68
CA GLY A 76 14.14 33.40 7.48
C GLY A 76 14.25 32.01 6.91
N GLY A 77 14.06 31.88 5.60
CA GLY A 77 14.19 30.63 4.87
C GLY A 77 15.57 30.00 5.05
N LEU A 78 16.64 30.77 4.85
CA LEU A 78 18.02 30.30 5.00
C LEU A 78 18.35 29.90 6.44
N ILE A 79 17.95 30.71 7.43
CA ILE A 79 18.19 30.41 8.85
C ILE A 79 17.44 29.13 9.27
N ILE A 80 16.17 29.01 8.89
CA ILE A 80 15.34 27.84 9.20
C ILE A 80 15.86 26.60 8.48
N GLN A 81 16.25 26.71 7.21
CA GLN A 81 16.85 25.63 6.45
C GLN A 81 18.10 25.10 7.14
N LYS A 82 19.01 25.97 7.58
CA LYS A 82 20.22 25.56 8.32
C LYS A 82 19.88 24.87 9.63
N LYS A 83 18.91 25.40 10.40
CA LYS A 83 18.45 24.78 11.65
C LYS A 83 17.82 23.39 11.44
N ILE A 84 16.96 23.26 10.43
CA ILE A 84 16.28 21.99 10.11
C ILE A 84 17.30 20.97 9.61
N ARG A 85 18.24 21.37 8.75
CA ARG A 85 19.32 20.50 8.28
C ARG A 85 20.16 19.99 9.44
N SER A 86 20.63 20.88 10.31
CA SER A 86 21.40 20.50 11.51
C SER A 86 20.64 19.55 12.43
N LYS A 87 19.32 19.74 12.59
CA LYS A 87 18.49 18.85 13.40
C LYS A 87 18.34 17.46 12.77
N ILE A 88 18.08 17.41 11.47
CA ILE A 88 17.97 16.15 10.72
C ILE A 88 19.29 15.41 10.73
N ASP A 89 20.42 16.12 10.62
CA ASP A 89 21.74 15.52 10.66
C ASP A 89 22.04 14.90 12.04
N GLN A 90 21.52 15.49 13.13
CA GLN A 90 21.58 14.91 14.48
C GLN A 90 20.63 13.71 14.65
N ASP A 91 19.42 13.79 14.08
CA ASP A 91 18.39 12.76 14.16
C ASP A 91 18.58 11.62 13.12
N ASN A 92 19.69 11.59 12.37
CA ASN A 92 19.93 10.57 11.33
C ASN A 92 20.04 9.13 11.87
N ASN A 93 20.24 8.95 13.18
CA ASN A 93 20.16 7.68 13.90
C ASN A 93 18.95 7.60 14.85
N GLY A 94 17.89 8.36 14.55
CA GLY A 94 16.66 8.35 15.34
C GLY A 94 15.94 7.00 15.32
N ASP A 95 15.01 6.84 16.26
CA ASP A 95 14.21 5.62 16.40
C ASP A 95 13.45 5.29 15.11
N PRO A 96 13.31 3.99 14.77
CA PRO A 96 12.55 3.57 13.61
C PRO A 96 11.09 4.02 13.74
N VAL A 97 10.53 4.56 12.66
CA VAL A 97 9.13 4.99 12.62
C VAL A 97 8.31 3.86 12.00
N SER A 98 7.56 3.16 12.85
CA SER A 98 6.58 2.16 12.45
C SER A 98 5.17 2.75 12.58
N VAL A 99 4.43 2.75 11.48
CA VAL A 99 3.09 3.34 11.39
C VAL A 99 2.13 2.42 10.65
N GLU A 100 0.83 2.64 10.86
CA GLU A 100 -0.21 1.91 10.15
C GLU A 100 -0.90 2.79 9.10
N VAL A 101 -1.14 2.20 7.93
CA VAL A 101 -1.86 2.82 6.81
C VAL A 101 -3.27 3.24 7.23
N GLY A 102 -3.73 4.39 6.74
CA GLY A 102 -5.07 4.91 6.99
C GLY A 102 -5.24 5.64 8.32
N PHE A 103 -4.30 5.51 9.27
CA PHE A 103 -4.36 6.19 10.56
C PHE A 103 -3.45 7.43 10.64
N PRO A 104 -3.86 8.46 11.41
CA PRO A 104 -2.98 9.57 11.75
C PRO A 104 -1.91 9.13 12.75
N ASN A 105 -0.64 9.22 12.33
CA ASN A 105 0.51 8.83 13.12
C ASN A 105 1.48 10.02 13.27
N GLU A 106 2.10 10.16 14.44
CA GLU A 106 3.15 11.16 14.63
C GLU A 106 4.51 10.57 14.26
N THR A 107 5.31 11.29 13.47
CA THR A 107 6.66 10.85 13.08
C THR A 107 7.73 11.16 14.13
N GLY A 108 7.36 11.87 15.20
CA GLY A 108 8.32 12.44 16.16
C GLY A 108 9.04 13.70 15.67
N PHE A 109 8.97 14.03 14.37
CA PHE A 109 9.60 15.23 13.82
C PHE A 109 8.90 16.50 14.32
N ARG A 110 9.69 17.37 14.96
CA ARG A 110 9.19 18.62 15.57
C ARG A 110 10.05 19.80 15.18
N VAL A 111 9.41 20.91 14.82
CA VAL A 111 10.08 22.17 14.52
C VAL A 111 9.67 23.22 15.55
N ALA A 112 10.67 23.90 16.14
CA ALA A 112 10.41 25.00 17.07
C ALA A 112 9.68 26.16 16.34
N PRO A 113 8.78 26.88 17.03
CA PRO A 113 8.08 28.00 16.42
C PRO A 113 9.06 29.09 16.00
N ILE A 114 8.77 29.74 14.88
CA ILE A 114 9.55 30.87 14.39
C ILE A 114 9.20 32.09 15.24
N ARG A 115 9.99 32.37 16.28
CA ARG A 115 9.80 33.56 17.12
C ARG A 115 10.48 34.81 16.55
N ILE A 116 11.42 34.64 15.63
CA ILE A 116 12.35 35.70 15.21
C ILE A 116 11.76 36.57 14.09
N LEU A 117 10.81 36.05 13.30
CA LEU A 117 10.30 36.75 12.12
C LEU A 117 8.78 36.88 12.22
N PRO A 118 8.23 38.11 12.31
CA PRO A 118 6.80 38.32 12.21
C PRO A 118 6.32 37.94 10.80
N LEU A 119 5.04 37.58 10.67
CA LEU A 119 4.36 37.44 9.38
C LEU A 119 4.88 36.32 8.45
N VAL A 120 5.50 35.26 8.98
CA VAL A 120 5.89 34.08 8.16
C VAL A 120 5.21 32.81 8.63
N LYS A 121 4.89 31.94 7.67
CA LYS A 121 4.26 30.64 7.88
C LYS A 121 5.13 29.54 7.30
N LEU A 122 5.55 28.61 8.16
CA LEU A 122 6.24 27.40 7.75
C LEU A 122 5.23 26.29 7.47
N LYS A 123 5.37 25.66 6.31
CA LYS A 123 4.66 24.43 5.95
C LYS A 123 5.67 23.43 5.41
N TRP A 124 5.39 22.15 5.58
CA TRP A 124 6.14 21.09 4.94
C TRP A 124 5.23 19.94 4.60
N LYS A 125 5.69 19.11 3.66
CA LYS A 125 5.00 17.90 3.21
C LYS A 125 6.01 16.83 2.82
N PHE A 126 5.59 15.58 2.92
CA PHE A 126 6.31 14.47 2.31
C PHE A 126 6.23 14.57 0.78
N ILE A 127 7.37 14.31 0.14
CA ILE A 127 7.47 14.03 -1.29
C ILE A 127 7.75 12.55 -1.50
N TYR A 128 8.61 11.98 -0.67
CA TYR A 128 8.98 10.57 -0.70
C TYR A 128 8.89 9.99 0.73
N PRO A 129 8.23 8.85 0.93
CA PRO A 129 7.57 8.02 -0.08
C PRO A 129 6.28 8.69 -0.58
N ASP A 130 5.74 8.17 -1.68
CA ASP A 130 4.52 8.69 -2.29
C ASP A 130 3.27 8.34 -1.45
N GLN A 131 2.15 9.00 -1.77
CA GLN A 131 0.84 8.75 -1.15
C GLN A 131 0.77 8.91 0.38
N ILE A 132 1.58 9.79 0.95
CA ILE A 132 1.49 10.22 2.36
C ILE A 132 0.87 11.61 2.46
N GLU A 133 -0.24 11.73 3.20
CA GLU A 133 -0.75 13.03 3.60
C GLU A 133 0.00 13.55 4.83
N THR A 134 0.45 14.80 4.78
CA THR A 134 1.13 15.45 5.92
C THR A 134 0.25 16.53 6.52
N ARG A 135 0.11 16.51 7.84
CA ARG A 135 -0.56 17.51 8.66
C ARG A 135 0.42 18.07 9.67
N ILE A 136 0.26 19.35 9.96
CA ILE A 136 1.11 20.07 10.91
C ILE A 136 0.20 20.49 12.05
N ARG A 137 0.50 19.99 13.25
CA ARG A 137 -0.23 20.36 14.47
C ARG A 137 0.64 21.22 15.37
N ALA A 138 0.05 22.21 16.01
CA ALA A 138 0.70 22.94 17.08
C ALA A 138 0.43 22.21 18.40
N LYS A 139 1.48 21.77 19.09
CA LYS A 139 1.36 21.17 20.43
C LYS A 139 1.43 22.22 21.54
N LYS A 140 0.92 21.86 22.72
CA LYS A 140 1.09 22.63 23.97
C LYS A 140 2.59 22.87 24.18
N GLY A 141 3.04 24.13 24.15
CA GLY A 141 4.47 24.51 24.13
C GLY A 141 4.96 25.16 22.83
N ALA A 142 4.06 25.41 21.87
CA ALA A 142 4.28 26.13 20.61
C ALA A 142 5.19 25.44 19.57
N ALA A 143 5.68 24.22 19.83
CA ALA A 143 6.34 23.41 18.80
C ALA A 143 5.33 22.90 17.77
N LEU A 144 5.73 22.94 16.50
CA LEU A 144 4.98 22.35 15.39
C LEU A 144 5.39 20.88 15.26
N SER A 145 4.44 19.97 15.41
CA SER A 145 4.63 18.53 15.23
C SER A 145 4.08 18.05 13.89
N GLU A 146 4.76 17.08 13.32
CA GLU A 146 4.36 16.38 12.10
C GLU A 146 3.43 15.20 12.41
N GLU A 147 2.25 15.21 11.79
CA GLU A 147 1.30 14.10 11.76
C GLU A 147 1.20 13.63 10.31
N ILE A 148 1.29 12.33 10.06
CA ILE A 148 1.19 11.72 8.74
C ILE A 148 0.05 10.73 8.66
N VAL A 149 -0.55 10.59 7.49
CA VAL A 149 -1.50 9.53 7.17
C VAL A 149 -1.02 8.86 5.88
N PRO A 150 -0.32 7.72 5.97
CA PRO A 150 0.06 6.96 4.78
C PRO A 150 -1.17 6.26 4.20
N ASN A 151 -1.32 6.28 2.87
CA ASN A 151 -2.43 5.60 2.18
C ASN A 151 -2.07 4.20 1.67
N LYS A 152 -0.79 3.90 1.54
CA LYS A 152 -0.28 2.59 1.13
C LYS A 152 0.90 2.18 2.00
N ARG A 153 1.11 0.88 2.14
CA ARG A 153 2.25 0.32 2.87
C ARG A 153 3.57 0.72 2.21
N CYS A 154 4.66 0.74 2.95
CA CYS A 154 5.99 0.87 2.38
C CYS A 154 7.07 0.56 3.42
N LYS A 155 8.25 0.20 2.93
CA LYS A 155 9.47 0.16 3.73
C LYS A 155 10.58 0.92 3.01
N ILE A 156 11.15 1.92 3.67
CA ILE A 156 12.23 2.76 3.14
C ILE A 156 13.22 3.13 4.24
N ASN A 157 14.43 3.47 3.83
CA ASN A 157 15.52 3.92 4.73
C ASN A 157 15.73 5.45 4.70
N HIS A 158 14.93 6.18 3.92
CA HIS A 158 15.04 7.62 3.83
C HIS A 158 13.70 8.24 3.45
N VAL A 159 13.49 9.46 3.92
CA VAL A 159 12.32 10.27 3.60
C VAL A 159 12.76 11.60 3.00
N ILE A 160 11.96 12.12 2.08
CA ILE A 160 12.22 13.41 1.44
C ILE A 160 11.05 14.34 1.76
N ARG A 161 11.37 15.45 2.43
CA ARG A 161 10.40 16.51 2.77
C ARG A 161 10.64 17.74 1.94
N LYS A 162 9.56 18.38 1.49
CA LYS A 162 9.60 19.74 0.94
C LYS A 162 9.09 20.71 1.97
N PHE A 163 9.96 21.60 2.37
CA PHE A 163 9.65 22.73 3.24
C PHE A 163 9.32 23.95 2.38
N SER A 164 8.38 24.76 2.87
CA SER A 164 7.97 26.00 2.26
C SER A 164 7.73 27.02 3.35
N LEU A 165 8.50 28.11 3.32
CA LEU A 165 8.27 29.30 4.09
C LEU A 165 7.55 30.31 3.21
N SER A 166 6.42 30.84 3.65
CA SER A 166 5.71 31.92 2.95
C SER A 166 5.42 33.06 3.90
N ASP A 167 5.31 34.28 3.39
CA ASP A 167 4.75 35.38 4.17
C ASP A 167 3.22 35.20 4.36
N VAL A 168 2.62 35.99 5.26
CA VAL A 168 1.18 35.96 5.56
C VAL A 168 0.33 36.58 4.42
N LEU A 169 0.88 37.55 3.69
CA LEU A 169 0.18 38.21 2.57
C LEU A 169 0.22 37.37 1.28
N GLY A 170 1.17 36.44 1.20
CA GLY A 170 1.33 35.49 0.10
C GLY A 170 2.17 36.02 -1.06
N PHE A 171 2.93 37.10 -0.89
CA PHE A 171 3.76 37.69 -1.95
C PHE A 171 5.06 36.93 -2.21
N CYS A 172 5.62 36.31 -1.18
CA CYS A 172 6.94 35.70 -1.20
C CYS A 172 6.88 34.25 -0.67
N ARG A 173 7.63 33.36 -1.31
CA ARG A 173 7.76 31.96 -0.91
C ARG A 173 9.17 31.45 -1.16
N TYR A 174 9.77 30.91 -0.11
CA TYR A 174 11.03 30.18 -0.18
C TYR A 174 10.74 28.69 0.03
N SER A 175 11.21 27.83 -0.87
CA SER A 175 10.99 26.38 -0.73
C SER A 175 12.26 25.58 -1.00
N TRP A 176 12.46 24.54 -0.21
CA TRP A 176 13.62 23.66 -0.36
C TRP A 176 13.22 22.21 -0.06
N ILE A 177 14.05 21.29 -0.53
CA ILE A 177 13.89 19.86 -0.34
C ILE A 177 14.98 19.40 0.61
N GLN A 178 14.61 18.55 1.57
CA GLN A 178 15.53 17.98 2.54
C GLN A 178 15.33 16.47 2.61
N LYS A 179 16.41 15.73 2.39
CA LYS A 179 16.50 14.29 2.61
C LYS A 179 16.87 14.05 4.07
N GLN A 180 16.21 13.09 4.69
CA GLN A 180 16.55 12.55 6.01
C GLN A 180 16.69 11.04 5.89
N THR A 181 17.76 10.47 6.44
CA THR A 181 17.89 9.02 6.59
C THR A 181 17.06 8.61 7.81
N LEU A 182 16.09 7.74 7.61
CA LEU A 182 15.13 7.29 8.61
C LEU A 182 14.54 5.97 8.17
N ASN A 183 14.60 4.95 9.04
CA ASN A 183 13.89 3.69 8.82
C ASN A 183 12.40 3.95 9.03
N PHE A 184 11.66 3.96 7.92
CA PHE A 184 10.24 4.23 7.89
C PHE A 184 9.51 3.02 7.35
N THR A 185 8.62 2.47 8.17
CA THR A 185 7.80 1.30 7.86
C THR A 185 6.34 1.68 8.04
N ALA A 186 5.56 1.55 6.96
CA ALA A 186 4.11 1.66 7.00
C ALA A 186 3.51 0.27 6.72
N LEU A 187 2.75 -0.27 7.67
CA LEU A 187 2.06 -1.56 7.55
C LEU A 187 0.62 -1.37 7.05
N PRO A 188 0.09 -2.30 6.25
CA PRO A 188 -1.27 -2.22 5.72
C PRO A 188 -2.31 -2.35 6.85
N GLN A 189 -3.41 -1.62 6.75
CA GLN A 189 -4.48 -1.61 7.76
C GLN A 189 -5.21 -2.96 7.87
N THR A 190 -5.40 -3.48 9.09
CA THR A 190 -6.12 -4.75 9.34
C THR A 190 -7.48 -4.61 10.05
N ASN A 191 -7.79 -3.47 10.68
CA ASN A 191 -8.90 -3.34 11.66
C ASN A 191 -10.31 -3.82 11.26
N THR A 192 -10.65 -3.88 9.97
CA THR A 192 -11.98 -4.34 9.53
C THR A 192 -12.04 -5.84 9.28
N LEU A 193 -10.88 -6.48 9.16
CA LEU A 193 -10.75 -7.93 9.03
C LEU A 193 -10.85 -8.51 10.45
N SER A 194 -12.05 -8.91 10.88
CA SER A 194 -12.19 -9.75 12.08
C SER A 194 -11.92 -11.20 11.67
N ALA A 195 -11.12 -11.90 12.48
CA ALA A 195 -10.51 -13.22 12.21
C ALA A 195 -11.26 -14.06 11.17
N ILE A 196 -10.72 -14.14 9.95
CA ILE A 196 -11.31 -14.93 8.87
C ILE A 196 -11.14 -16.41 9.25
N PRO A 197 -12.19 -17.11 9.71
CA PRO A 197 -12.07 -18.48 10.20
C PRO A 197 -11.71 -19.46 9.08
N GLN A 198 -11.90 -19.03 7.83
CA GLN A 198 -11.83 -19.86 6.62
C GLN A 198 -10.40 -20.11 6.14
N LEU A 199 -9.42 -19.27 6.49
CA LEU A 199 -8.00 -19.60 6.21
C LEU A 199 -7.56 -20.84 7.01
N ARG A 200 -8.13 -21.05 8.21
CA ARG A 200 -7.89 -22.28 8.98
C ARG A 200 -8.51 -23.51 8.36
N SER A 201 -9.63 -23.40 7.64
CA SER A 201 -10.19 -24.53 6.87
C SER A 201 -9.45 -24.81 5.56
N LEU A 202 -8.68 -23.83 5.07
CA LEU A 202 -7.79 -24.01 3.91
C LEU A 202 -6.54 -24.78 4.28
N ASN A 203 -6.04 -24.61 5.51
CA ASN A 203 -5.07 -25.53 6.09
C ASN A 203 -5.85 -26.80 6.45
N ALA A 204 -5.39 -27.97 6.02
CA ALA A 204 -6.09 -29.24 6.19
C ALA A 204 -6.18 -29.74 7.68
N GLU A 205 -6.26 -28.83 8.65
CA GLU A 205 -6.36 -29.11 10.09
C GLU A 205 -7.73 -29.69 10.49
N ASP A 206 -8.77 -29.51 9.68
CA ASP A 206 -10.12 -30.04 9.95
C ASP A 206 -10.24 -31.58 9.81
N GLY A 207 -9.12 -32.30 9.63
CA GLY A 207 -9.12 -33.77 9.49
C GLY A 207 -9.89 -34.26 8.26
N LEU A 208 -10.23 -33.35 7.34
CA LEU A 208 -10.89 -33.67 6.07
C LEU A 208 -9.86 -34.26 5.12
N SER A 209 -10.01 -35.56 4.85
CA SER A 209 -9.21 -36.32 3.91
C SER A 209 -9.08 -35.61 2.56
N ASN A 210 -7.86 -35.30 2.13
CA ASN A 210 -7.63 -34.85 0.75
C ASN A 210 -8.16 -35.94 -0.22
N PRO A 211 -9.12 -35.65 -1.12
CA PRO A 211 -9.71 -36.64 -2.01
C PRO A 211 -8.69 -37.26 -2.99
N SER A 212 -7.60 -36.53 -3.27
CA SER A 212 -6.48 -36.92 -4.13
C SER A 212 -5.27 -37.49 -3.37
N GLY A 213 -5.29 -37.50 -2.04
CA GLY A 213 -4.22 -38.06 -1.22
C GLY A 213 -4.12 -39.57 -1.39
N LYS A 214 -2.89 -40.10 -1.39
CA LYS A 214 -2.70 -41.55 -1.30
C LYS A 214 -3.19 -42.00 0.09
N PRO A 215 -4.06 -43.02 0.18
CA PRO A 215 -4.53 -43.52 1.46
C PRO A 215 -3.36 -44.18 2.18
N GLU A 216 -2.91 -43.58 3.28
CA GLU A 216 -1.82 -44.09 4.10
C GLU A 216 -2.25 -43.97 5.56
N GLY A 217 -2.32 -45.10 6.28
CA GLY A 217 -2.90 -45.17 7.61
C GLY A 217 -3.39 -46.57 7.99
N ASP A 218 -3.90 -46.71 9.22
CA ASP A 218 -4.46 -47.97 9.70
C ASP A 218 -5.76 -48.33 8.95
N ARG A 219 -5.92 -49.62 8.66
CA ARG A 219 -7.02 -50.14 7.83
C ARG A 219 -8.31 -50.28 8.63
N MET A 220 -8.95 -49.15 8.95
CA MET A 220 -10.11 -49.11 9.83
C MET A 220 -11.46 -49.07 9.11
N GLU A 221 -11.54 -48.57 7.87
CA GLU A 221 -12.82 -48.47 7.16
C GLU A 221 -13.23 -49.81 6.54
N ILE A 222 -14.43 -50.31 6.89
CA ILE A 222 -14.96 -51.58 6.40
C ILE A 222 -16.09 -51.31 5.41
N ARG A 223 -15.92 -51.75 4.16
CA ARG A 223 -16.98 -51.70 3.13
C ARG A 223 -17.18 -53.03 2.44
N ARG A 224 -18.28 -53.16 1.70
CA ARG A 224 -18.55 -54.36 0.88
C ARG A 224 -17.57 -54.42 -0.30
N TYR A 225 -17.12 -55.63 -0.62
CA TYR A 225 -16.24 -55.90 -1.76
C TYR A 225 -16.90 -55.49 -3.07
N VAL A 226 -16.14 -54.81 -3.93
CA VAL A 226 -16.52 -54.46 -5.30
C VAL A 226 -15.48 -55.05 -6.26
N PRO A 227 -15.87 -55.53 -7.46
CA PRO A 227 -14.92 -55.97 -8.47
C PRO A 227 -13.87 -54.90 -8.77
N GLY A 228 -12.59 -55.21 -8.55
CA GLY A 228 -11.47 -54.27 -8.62
C GLY A 228 -10.72 -54.11 -7.30
N ASP A 229 -11.33 -54.48 -6.18
CA ASP A 229 -10.69 -54.48 -4.88
C ASP A 229 -9.65 -55.61 -4.74
N SER A 230 -8.56 -55.31 -4.02
CA SER A 230 -7.51 -56.27 -3.74
C SER A 230 -8.02 -57.41 -2.85
N ILE A 231 -7.78 -58.65 -3.29
CA ILE A 231 -8.14 -59.87 -2.55
C ILE A 231 -7.41 -59.95 -1.19
N ARG A 232 -6.24 -59.30 -1.07
CA ARG A 232 -5.46 -59.29 0.19
C ARG A 232 -6.16 -58.51 1.31
N ASP A 233 -7.06 -57.60 0.94
CA ASP A 233 -7.71 -56.70 1.89
C ASP A 233 -9.09 -57.24 2.34
N VAL A 234 -9.46 -58.42 1.83
CA VAL A 234 -10.70 -59.13 2.17
C VAL A 234 -10.65 -59.70 3.60
N MET A 235 -11.72 -59.47 4.35
CA MET A 235 -11.89 -59.96 5.71
C MET A 235 -12.41 -61.41 5.73
N TRP A 236 -11.53 -62.38 5.47
CA TRP A 236 -11.88 -63.81 5.43
C TRP A 236 -12.56 -64.33 6.70
N LYS A 237 -12.16 -63.83 7.88
CA LYS A 237 -12.76 -64.21 9.17
C LYS A 237 -14.23 -63.75 9.30
N VAL A 238 -14.59 -62.61 8.71
CA VAL A 238 -15.98 -62.13 8.68
C VAL A 238 -16.77 -62.91 7.65
N TYR A 239 -16.21 -63.13 6.46
CA TYR A 239 -16.83 -63.94 5.42
C TYR A 239 -17.20 -65.35 5.91
N ALA A 240 -16.32 -66.00 6.68
CA ALA A 240 -16.61 -67.32 7.25
C ALA A 240 -17.85 -67.35 8.17
N LYS A 241 -18.17 -66.21 8.82
CA LYS A 241 -19.31 -66.09 9.73
C LYS A 241 -20.57 -65.58 9.05
N THR A 242 -20.46 -64.58 8.17
CA THR A 242 -21.61 -63.85 7.60
C THR A 242 -21.87 -64.16 6.13
N ARG A 243 -20.95 -64.86 5.46
CA ARG A 243 -20.94 -65.10 3.99
C ARG A 243 -20.99 -63.82 3.16
N GLN A 244 -20.64 -62.67 3.76
CA GLN A 244 -20.53 -61.39 3.06
C GLN A 244 -19.06 -61.01 2.90
N LEU A 245 -18.67 -60.68 1.68
CA LEU A 245 -17.32 -60.22 1.35
C LEU A 245 -17.21 -58.74 1.71
N ASN A 246 -16.45 -58.46 2.77
CA ASN A 246 -16.09 -57.12 3.20
C ASN A 246 -14.58 -56.92 3.09
N VAL A 247 -14.16 -55.70 2.77
CA VAL A 247 -12.78 -55.29 2.57
C VAL A 247 -12.44 -54.24 3.61
N ARG A 248 -11.22 -54.29 4.17
CA ARG A 248 -10.66 -53.21 4.97
C ARG A 248 -9.90 -52.25 4.07
N LEU A 249 -10.37 -51.03 3.96
CA LEU A 249 -9.60 -49.94 3.36
C LEU A 249 -8.76 -49.26 4.43
N ALA A 250 -7.58 -48.79 4.03
CA ALA A 250 -6.85 -47.78 4.79
C ALA A 250 -7.78 -46.57 4.99
N GLU A 251 -7.91 -46.12 6.23
CA GLU A 251 -8.55 -44.84 6.49
C GLU A 251 -7.79 -43.76 5.73
N LYS A 252 -8.50 -42.82 5.09
CA LYS A 252 -7.86 -41.66 4.46
C LYS A 252 -7.48 -40.63 5.55
N SER A 253 -6.59 -40.98 6.48
CA SER A 253 -6.09 -40.02 7.46
C SER A 253 -4.83 -39.35 6.93
N VAL A 254 -5.01 -38.21 6.26
CA VAL A 254 -3.89 -37.35 5.88
C VAL A 254 -3.61 -36.42 7.06
N LEU A 255 -2.88 -36.91 8.06
CA LEU A 255 -2.21 -36.03 9.02
C LEU A 255 -0.75 -35.92 8.57
N GLN A 256 -0.56 -35.28 7.42
CA GLN A 256 0.75 -34.79 7.05
C GLN A 256 0.94 -33.45 7.75
N ASP A 257 2.08 -33.32 8.43
CA ASP A 257 2.65 -32.06 8.93
C ASP A 257 3.00 -31.21 7.71
N THR A 258 1.99 -30.70 7.00
CA THR A 258 2.18 -29.91 5.78
C THR A 258 2.56 -28.51 6.21
N GLN A 259 3.84 -28.18 6.06
CA GLN A 259 4.29 -26.80 6.17
C GLN A 259 3.46 -25.91 5.22
N THR A 260 2.83 -24.87 5.73
CA THR A 260 2.04 -23.93 4.94
C THR A 260 2.96 -22.93 4.24
N LEU A 261 2.95 -22.89 2.91
CA LEU A 261 3.62 -21.84 2.17
C LEU A 261 2.66 -20.69 1.91
N ALA A 262 3.06 -19.47 2.22
CA ALA A 262 2.27 -18.28 1.96
C ALA A 262 3.07 -17.31 1.08
N TYR A 263 2.46 -16.80 0.01
CA TYR A 263 3.11 -15.86 -0.89
C TYR A 263 2.25 -14.64 -1.19
N LEU A 264 2.79 -13.43 -1.07
CA LEU A 264 2.13 -12.18 -1.42
C LEU A 264 2.60 -11.65 -2.79
N LEU A 265 1.69 -11.60 -3.75
CA LEU A 265 1.92 -11.02 -5.06
C LEU A 265 1.71 -9.51 -5.04
N SER A 266 2.63 -8.80 -5.68
CA SER A 266 2.60 -7.34 -5.73
C SER A 266 1.95 -6.82 -7.01
N SER A 267 1.13 -5.79 -6.85
CA SER A 267 0.41 -5.12 -7.94
C SER A 267 -0.03 -3.72 -7.53
N ASP A 268 -0.60 -2.94 -8.43
CA ASP A 268 -0.95 -1.55 -8.11
C ASP A 268 -2.06 -1.46 -7.05
N GLN A 269 -2.94 -2.46 -6.95
CA GLN A 269 -4.07 -2.50 -6.01
C GLN A 269 -3.95 -3.62 -4.95
N ASP A 270 -2.74 -4.10 -4.67
CA ASP A 270 -2.45 -5.16 -3.71
C ASP A 270 -2.57 -4.79 -2.23
N GLU A 271 -2.95 -3.56 -1.90
CA GLU A 271 -3.00 -3.09 -0.51
C GLU A 271 -3.99 -3.91 0.34
N ALA A 272 -5.11 -4.33 -0.25
CA ALA A 272 -6.06 -5.23 0.40
C ALA A 272 -5.46 -6.63 0.61
N ALA A 273 -4.69 -7.15 -0.35
CA ALA A 273 -4.08 -8.47 -0.27
C ALA A 273 -2.99 -8.50 0.81
N ALA A 274 -2.18 -7.44 0.86
CA ALA A 274 -1.17 -7.24 1.88
C ALA A 274 -1.76 -7.15 3.29
N ALA A 275 -2.92 -6.49 3.44
CA ALA A 275 -3.64 -6.44 4.72
C ALA A 275 -4.10 -7.83 5.18
N ILE A 276 -4.62 -8.65 4.27
CA ILE A 276 -5.04 -10.02 4.60
C ILE A 276 -3.83 -10.90 4.93
N ALA A 277 -2.74 -10.78 4.17
CA ALA A 277 -1.49 -11.48 4.46
C ALA A 277 -0.97 -11.12 5.87
N ARG A 278 -0.92 -9.82 6.19
CA ARG A 278 -0.57 -9.32 7.54
C ARG A 278 -1.48 -9.91 8.61
N MET A 279 -2.79 -9.83 8.42
CA MET A 279 -3.78 -10.35 9.37
C MET A 279 -3.60 -11.86 9.59
N SER A 280 -3.34 -12.61 8.53
CA SER A 280 -3.13 -14.07 8.58
C SER A 280 -1.90 -14.44 9.39
N LEU A 281 -0.82 -13.66 9.23
CA LEU A 281 0.42 -13.81 10.00
C LEU A 281 0.22 -13.44 11.48
N GLU A 282 -0.42 -12.30 11.76
CA GLU A 282 -0.63 -11.80 13.13
C GLU A 282 -1.59 -12.69 13.95
N THR A 283 -2.58 -13.31 13.30
CA THR A 283 -3.57 -14.18 13.97
C THR A 283 -3.19 -15.67 14.00
N GLY A 284 -2.04 -16.04 13.42
CA GLY A 284 -1.62 -17.43 13.30
C GLY A 284 -2.57 -18.26 12.43
N ALA A 285 -3.26 -17.64 11.46
CA ALA A 285 -4.19 -18.34 10.57
C ALA A 285 -3.49 -19.28 9.58
N LEU A 286 -2.16 -19.15 9.42
CA LEU A 286 -1.33 -20.01 8.57
C LEU A 286 -0.89 -21.32 9.25
N GLY A 287 -1.24 -21.54 10.52
CA GLY A 287 -0.80 -22.69 11.31
C GLY A 287 0.51 -22.42 12.07
N GLU A 288 1.09 -23.47 12.65
CA GLU A 288 2.33 -23.38 13.46
C GLU A 288 3.61 -23.43 12.62
N ASP A 289 3.66 -24.25 11.56
CA ASP A 289 4.80 -24.33 10.63
C ASP A 289 4.44 -23.67 9.28
N TRP A 290 4.81 -22.39 9.14
CA TRP A 290 4.62 -21.65 7.90
C TRP A 290 5.93 -21.05 7.38
N THR A 291 5.96 -20.81 6.07
CA THR A 291 7.01 -20.03 5.42
C THR A 291 6.37 -18.98 4.50
N PHE A 292 6.74 -17.72 4.68
CA PHE A 292 6.18 -16.59 3.96
C PHE A 292 7.16 -16.02 2.94
N GLY A 293 6.65 -15.57 1.79
CA GLY A 293 7.38 -14.82 0.79
C GLY A 293 6.53 -13.69 0.20
N ALA A 294 7.19 -12.71 -0.39
CA ALA A 294 6.53 -11.65 -1.14
C ALA A 294 7.42 -11.19 -2.29
N ASP A 295 6.84 -10.63 -3.35
CA ASP A 295 7.65 -9.97 -4.38
C ASP A 295 8.48 -8.84 -3.73
N GLY A 296 9.72 -8.65 -4.18
CA GLY A 296 10.67 -7.70 -3.58
C GLY A 296 11.46 -8.23 -2.38
N CYS A 297 11.22 -9.48 -1.96
CA CYS A 297 12.05 -10.20 -1.00
C CYS A 297 12.81 -11.36 -1.65
N ASP A 298 14.09 -11.49 -1.31
CA ASP A 298 14.98 -12.51 -1.87
C ASP A 298 14.96 -13.83 -1.08
N HIS A 299 14.49 -13.79 0.17
CA HIS A 299 14.57 -14.91 1.11
C HIS A 299 13.21 -15.20 1.74
N PRO A 300 12.88 -16.49 1.95
CA PRO A 300 11.68 -16.87 2.69
C PRO A 300 11.79 -16.46 4.16
N CYS A 301 10.69 -15.96 4.72
CA CYS A 301 10.56 -15.56 6.11
C CYS A 301 9.86 -16.66 6.93
N LYS A 302 10.34 -16.91 8.15
CA LYS A 302 9.73 -17.85 9.09
C LYS A 302 9.29 -17.20 10.40
N ASP A 303 9.77 -15.98 10.66
CA ASP A 303 9.45 -15.21 11.84
C ASP A 303 8.44 -14.12 11.50
N LEU A 304 7.54 -13.82 12.44
CA LEU A 304 6.51 -12.80 12.26
C LEU A 304 7.10 -11.43 11.91
N GLU A 305 8.16 -11.01 12.62
CA GLU A 305 8.80 -9.71 12.37
C GLU A 305 9.35 -9.60 10.94
N SER A 306 10.10 -10.62 10.49
CA SER A 306 10.62 -10.71 9.13
C SER A 306 9.51 -10.76 8.07
N ALA A 307 8.40 -11.43 8.37
CA ALA A 307 7.26 -11.49 7.46
C ALA A 307 6.50 -10.16 7.35
N LEU A 308 6.29 -9.45 8.47
CA LEU A 308 5.71 -8.10 8.46
C LEU A 308 6.61 -7.12 7.68
N ASP A 309 7.92 -7.29 7.81
CA ASP A 309 8.90 -6.53 7.06
C ASP A 309 8.81 -6.76 5.55
N ALA A 310 8.66 -8.04 5.15
CA ALA A 310 8.43 -8.44 3.77
C ALA A 310 7.09 -7.88 3.24
N VAL A 311 6.03 -7.89 4.05
CA VAL A 311 4.75 -7.27 3.69
C VAL A 311 4.92 -5.77 3.42
N ALA A 312 5.62 -5.04 4.27
CA ALA A 312 5.87 -3.60 4.06
C ALA A 312 6.75 -3.33 2.81
N LYS A 313 7.76 -4.18 2.56
CA LYS A 313 8.68 -4.06 1.42
C LYS A 313 8.06 -4.46 0.08
N SER A 314 7.05 -5.32 0.10
CA SER A 314 6.40 -5.84 -1.12
C SER A 314 5.79 -4.77 -2.01
N ARG A 315 5.48 -3.58 -1.49
CA ARG A 315 5.08 -2.49 -2.35
C ARG A 315 6.29 -1.88 -3.06
N ALA A 316 6.33 -2.00 -4.38
CA ALA A 316 7.23 -1.25 -5.24
C ALA A 316 6.88 0.25 -5.27
N ILE A 317 7.81 1.14 -4.88
CA ILE A 317 7.62 2.60 -4.96
C ILE A 317 8.22 3.17 -6.25
N GLU A 318 9.43 2.74 -6.61
CA GLU A 318 10.16 3.28 -7.78
C GLU A 318 10.10 2.33 -8.98
N VAL A 319 10.49 1.07 -8.78
CA VAL A 319 10.56 0.05 -9.82
C VAL A 319 9.65 -1.10 -9.43
N PRO A 320 8.71 -1.53 -10.31
CA PRO A 320 7.89 -2.70 -10.08
C PRO A 320 8.76 -3.92 -9.76
N HIS A 321 8.38 -4.69 -8.74
CA HIS A 321 9.11 -5.91 -8.41
C HIS A 321 8.92 -6.95 -9.52
N GLU A 322 9.96 -7.77 -9.71
CA GLU A 322 9.84 -8.96 -10.54
C GLU A 322 8.96 -10.00 -9.83
N TYR A 323 8.26 -10.80 -10.64
CA TYR A 323 7.53 -11.97 -10.16
C TYR A 323 8.50 -12.96 -9.48
N GLY A 324 8.26 -13.24 -8.20
CA GLY A 324 9.15 -14.05 -7.38
C GLY A 324 8.62 -15.41 -6.93
N LEU A 325 7.36 -15.77 -7.21
CA LEU A 325 6.75 -17.01 -6.72
C LEU A 325 7.54 -18.27 -7.13
N ASP A 326 8.01 -18.36 -8.38
CA ASP A 326 8.81 -19.51 -8.83
C ASP A 326 10.11 -19.66 -8.05
N LYS A 327 10.78 -18.54 -7.78
CA LYS A 327 12.02 -18.51 -6.99
C LYS A 327 11.73 -18.97 -5.56
N PHE A 328 10.66 -18.46 -4.97
CA PHE A 328 10.21 -18.82 -3.63
C PHE A 328 9.87 -20.31 -3.51
N LEU A 329 9.11 -20.87 -4.44
CA LEU A 329 8.73 -22.28 -4.43
C LEU A 329 9.97 -23.19 -4.54
N ARG A 330 10.97 -22.83 -5.34
CA ARG A 330 12.25 -23.57 -5.41
C ARG A 330 13.00 -23.62 -4.08
N PHE A 331 12.97 -22.54 -3.30
CA PHE A 331 13.55 -22.52 -1.95
C PHE A 331 12.75 -23.39 -0.96
N ALA A 332 11.43 -23.49 -1.16
CA ALA A 332 10.53 -24.20 -0.28
C ALA A 332 10.37 -25.70 -0.61
N THR A 333 10.65 -26.14 -1.85
CA THR A 333 10.44 -27.52 -2.36
C THR A 333 11.30 -28.62 -1.70
N GLY A 334 12.09 -28.33 -0.66
CA GLY A 334 12.89 -29.33 0.05
C GLY A 334 12.12 -30.32 0.93
N LYS A 335 10.80 -30.11 1.13
CA LYS A 335 9.95 -30.95 2.01
C LYS A 335 8.68 -31.43 1.29
N SER A 336 8.26 -32.67 1.58
CA SER A 336 7.12 -33.36 0.95
C SER A 336 5.80 -32.61 1.11
N SER A 337 4.98 -32.61 0.04
CA SER A 337 3.59 -32.12 -0.04
C SER A 337 3.35 -30.77 0.63
N THR A 338 3.67 -29.71 -0.09
CA THR A 338 3.53 -28.33 0.39
C THR A 338 2.25 -27.71 -0.16
N TYR A 339 1.35 -27.31 0.73
CA TYR A 339 0.17 -26.52 0.39
C TYR A 339 0.57 -25.04 0.31
N CYS A 340 0.19 -24.36 -0.77
CA CYS A 340 0.60 -22.97 -1.02
C CYS A 340 -0.61 -22.02 -1.13
N ILE A 341 -0.65 -21.04 -0.24
CA ILE A 341 -1.62 -19.94 -0.23
C ILE A 341 -1.01 -18.72 -0.92
N ILE A 342 -1.68 -18.23 -1.96
CA ILE A 342 -1.28 -17.05 -2.71
C ILE A 342 -2.22 -15.90 -2.37
N PHE A 343 -1.69 -14.81 -1.82
CA PHE A 343 -2.41 -13.56 -1.59
C PHE A 343 -2.21 -12.63 -2.80
N ALA A 344 -3.30 -12.21 -3.43
CA ALA A 344 -3.26 -11.33 -4.60
C ALA A 344 -4.42 -10.33 -4.59
N ALA A 345 -4.24 -9.21 -5.30
CA ALA A 345 -5.33 -8.28 -5.58
C ALA A 345 -6.39 -8.96 -6.45
N ALA A 346 -7.66 -8.63 -6.24
CA ALA A 346 -8.76 -9.04 -7.12
C ALA A 346 -8.77 -8.18 -8.40
N GLU A 347 -7.67 -8.15 -9.14
CA GLU A 347 -7.51 -7.41 -10.39
C GLU A 347 -6.77 -8.24 -11.45
N ILE A 348 -7.01 -7.94 -12.73
CA ILE A 348 -6.28 -8.56 -13.83
C ILE A 348 -4.94 -7.82 -13.96
N ALA A 349 -3.88 -8.43 -13.45
CA ALA A 349 -2.54 -7.85 -13.41
C ALA A 349 -1.48 -8.76 -14.08
N PRO A 350 -0.27 -8.24 -14.36
CA PRO A 350 0.77 -8.96 -15.12
C PRO A 350 1.23 -10.29 -14.48
N TRP A 351 0.95 -10.49 -13.19
CA TRP A 351 1.25 -11.75 -12.49
C TRP A 351 0.33 -12.90 -12.90
N LEU A 352 -0.90 -12.64 -13.36
CA LEU A 352 -1.90 -13.69 -13.64
C LEU A 352 -1.42 -14.80 -14.59
N PRO A 353 -0.91 -14.50 -15.81
CA PRO A 353 -0.43 -15.55 -16.71
C PRO A 353 0.74 -16.34 -16.12
N LYS A 354 1.62 -15.68 -15.35
CA LYS A 354 2.77 -16.34 -14.71
C LYS A 354 2.33 -17.29 -13.60
N VAL A 355 1.38 -16.87 -12.76
CA VAL A 355 0.79 -17.73 -11.73
C VAL A 355 0.13 -18.95 -12.34
N LEU A 356 -0.64 -18.79 -13.43
CA LEU A 356 -1.26 -19.91 -14.12
C LEU A 356 -0.22 -20.90 -14.67
N GLU A 357 0.90 -20.40 -15.21
CA GLU A 357 2.03 -21.22 -15.64
C GLU A 357 2.65 -21.98 -14.47
N THR A 358 2.99 -21.30 -13.37
CA THR A 358 3.54 -21.89 -12.15
C THR A 358 2.64 -22.99 -11.59
N VAL A 359 1.36 -22.70 -11.42
CA VAL A 359 0.35 -23.64 -10.90
C VAL A 359 0.17 -24.83 -11.85
N SER A 360 0.26 -24.63 -13.17
CA SER A 360 0.18 -25.75 -14.12
C SER A 360 1.43 -26.64 -14.12
N SER A 361 2.59 -26.08 -13.78
CA SER A 361 3.87 -26.81 -13.76
C SER A 361 4.09 -27.62 -12.48
N ILE A 362 3.45 -27.21 -11.38
CA ILE A 362 3.63 -27.80 -10.05
C ILE A 362 2.29 -28.40 -9.63
N SER A 363 2.22 -29.71 -9.44
CA SER A 363 0.98 -30.42 -9.04
C SER A 363 0.64 -30.27 -7.54
N ASN A 364 1.04 -29.17 -6.90
CA ASN A 364 0.79 -28.93 -5.48
C ASN A 364 -0.61 -28.38 -5.26
N GLY A 365 -1.16 -28.56 -4.06
CA GLY A 365 -2.39 -27.89 -3.63
C GLY A 365 -2.15 -26.38 -3.53
N PHE A 366 -2.69 -25.63 -4.46
CA PHE A 366 -2.68 -24.16 -4.44
C PHE A 366 -4.05 -23.65 -4.02
N SER A 367 -4.05 -22.62 -3.19
CA SER A 367 -5.23 -21.84 -2.87
C SER A 367 -4.96 -20.37 -3.05
N VAL A 368 -5.88 -19.66 -3.70
CA VAL A 368 -5.70 -18.24 -4.01
C VAL A 368 -6.70 -17.42 -3.21
N VAL A 369 -6.15 -16.46 -2.46
CA VAL A 369 -6.89 -15.47 -1.68
C VAL A 369 -6.82 -14.14 -2.41
N LEU A 370 -7.93 -13.78 -3.02
CA LEU A 370 -8.10 -12.53 -3.74
C LEU A 370 -8.66 -11.46 -2.81
N ALA A 371 -8.08 -10.28 -2.82
CA ALA A 371 -8.48 -9.20 -1.93
C ALA A 371 -8.92 -7.97 -2.69
N THR A 372 -9.94 -7.28 -2.19
CA THR A 372 -10.42 -6.02 -2.77
C THR A 372 -10.79 -5.00 -1.70
N ASP A 373 -10.81 -3.72 -2.06
CA ASP A 373 -11.26 -2.60 -1.23
C ASP A 373 -12.71 -2.19 -1.57
N GLY A 374 -13.55 -3.18 -1.84
CA GLY A 374 -14.95 -3.02 -2.23
C GLY A 374 -15.20 -3.22 -3.73
N PHE A 375 -16.43 -3.58 -4.06
CA PHE A 375 -16.86 -3.78 -5.45
C PHE A 375 -17.39 -2.47 -6.02
N THR A 376 -16.84 -2.02 -7.15
CA THR A 376 -17.47 -0.94 -7.93
C THR A 376 -18.68 -1.50 -8.66
N GLY A 377 -19.86 -1.22 -8.12
CA GLY A 377 -21.04 -1.07 -8.97
C GLY A 377 -20.85 0.24 -9.73
N VAL A 378 -20.80 0.22 -11.06
CA VAL A 378 -20.83 1.42 -11.89
C VAL A 378 -22.14 2.16 -11.60
N LYS A 379 -22.16 3.01 -10.57
CA LYS A 379 -23.18 4.05 -10.42
C LYS A 379 -22.65 5.24 -11.19
N GLU A 380 -23.14 5.41 -12.42
CA GLU A 380 -23.01 6.67 -13.16
C GLU A 380 -23.54 7.80 -12.28
N ARG A 381 -22.64 8.52 -11.61
CA ARG A 381 -23.03 9.69 -10.81
C ARG A 381 -23.35 10.83 -11.74
N LYS A 382 -24.48 11.50 -11.48
CA LYS A 382 -24.94 12.64 -12.30
C LYS A 382 -24.11 13.88 -11.95
N ILE A 383 -23.81 14.69 -12.95
CA ILE A 383 -22.95 15.90 -12.90
C ILE A 383 -23.36 16.88 -11.77
N TRP A 384 -24.62 16.89 -11.36
CA TRP A 384 -25.13 17.72 -10.26
C TRP A 384 -24.66 17.26 -8.87
N GLU A 385 -24.41 15.97 -8.65
CA GLU A 385 -23.90 15.45 -7.38
C GLU A 385 -22.47 15.93 -7.09
N ASP A 386 -21.65 16.06 -8.14
CA ASP A 386 -20.28 16.58 -8.02
C ASP A 386 -20.23 18.08 -7.70
N LEU A 387 -21.30 18.82 -8.01
CA LEU A 387 -21.37 20.26 -7.80
C LEU A 387 -21.97 20.63 -6.43
N LEU A 388 -22.86 19.80 -5.89
CA LEU A 388 -23.53 20.03 -4.61
C LEU A 388 -22.80 19.43 -3.40
N PHE A 389 -22.08 18.33 -3.57
CA PHE A 389 -21.36 17.69 -2.46
C PHE A 389 -19.87 18.05 -2.49
N LYS A 390 -19.45 18.86 -1.51
CA LYS A 390 -18.05 19.22 -1.32
C LYS A 390 -17.26 17.95 -1.00
N GLN A 391 -16.44 17.51 -1.95
CA GLN A 391 -15.63 16.30 -1.84
C GLN A 391 -14.78 16.31 -0.56
N ASP A 392 -14.99 15.32 0.32
CA ASP A 392 -13.95 14.93 1.26
C ASP A 392 -12.80 14.32 0.46
N LYS A 393 -11.63 14.98 0.49
CA LYS A 393 -10.42 14.51 -0.21
C LYS A 393 -10.05 13.06 0.15
N TYR A 394 -10.46 12.59 1.32
CA TYR A 394 -10.34 11.20 1.75
C TYR A 394 -11.07 10.20 0.85
N SER A 395 -12.22 10.57 0.28
CA SER A 395 -13.06 9.63 -0.49
C SER A 395 -12.54 9.45 -1.93
N LYS A 396 -11.84 10.45 -2.49
CA LYS A 396 -11.38 10.42 -3.88
C LYS A 396 -10.27 9.40 -4.16
N ASN A 397 -9.44 9.09 -3.17
CA ASN A 397 -8.42 8.03 -3.28
C ASN A 397 -8.96 6.62 -2.97
N ARG A 398 -10.07 6.49 -2.23
CA ARG A 398 -10.71 5.18 -1.98
C ARG A 398 -11.46 4.62 -3.20
N GLY A 399 -11.86 5.48 -4.15
CA GLY A 399 -12.63 5.08 -5.32
C GLY A 399 -11.82 4.49 -6.48
N ASN A 400 -10.49 4.58 -6.46
CA ASN A 400 -9.63 4.13 -7.56
C ASN A 400 -9.07 2.71 -7.38
N SER A 401 -9.30 2.05 -6.23
CA SER A 401 -8.74 0.73 -5.91
C SER A 401 -9.74 -0.43 -6.03
N SER A 402 -10.91 -0.19 -6.63
CA SER A 402 -12.00 -1.16 -6.69
C SER A 402 -12.20 -1.68 -8.12
N SER A 403 -11.93 -2.97 -8.30
CA SER A 403 -12.07 -3.66 -9.59
C SER A 403 -13.54 -3.86 -9.98
N PRO A 404 -13.89 -3.77 -11.28
CA PRO A 404 -15.24 -4.04 -11.74
C PRO A 404 -15.62 -5.50 -11.49
N LYS A 405 -16.89 -5.73 -11.14
CA LYS A 405 -17.39 -7.08 -10.84
C LYS A 405 -17.21 -8.08 -12.01
N SER A 406 -17.29 -7.60 -13.25
CA SER A 406 -17.05 -8.41 -14.47
C SER A 406 -15.64 -8.99 -14.51
N ASP A 407 -14.66 -8.18 -14.15
CA ASP A 407 -13.24 -8.52 -14.27
C ASP A 407 -12.86 -9.53 -13.20
N ILE A 408 -13.43 -9.38 -11.99
CA ILE A 408 -13.30 -10.35 -10.90
C ILE A 408 -13.90 -11.70 -11.31
N LEU A 409 -15.10 -11.72 -11.91
CA LEU A 409 -15.73 -12.97 -12.37
C LEU A 409 -14.90 -13.68 -13.44
N ARG A 410 -14.31 -12.92 -14.37
CA ARG A 410 -13.39 -13.47 -15.38
C ARG A 410 -12.16 -14.08 -14.73
N LEU A 411 -11.53 -13.36 -13.80
CA LEU A 411 -10.35 -13.80 -13.06
C LEU A 411 -10.64 -15.07 -12.24
N LEU A 412 -11.80 -15.13 -11.58
CA LEU A 412 -12.26 -16.32 -10.87
C LEU A 412 -12.45 -17.53 -11.80
N THR A 413 -12.96 -17.30 -13.00
CA THR A 413 -13.16 -18.36 -14.00
C THR A 413 -11.83 -18.94 -14.47
N GLU A 414 -10.83 -18.09 -14.71
CA GLU A 414 -9.49 -18.51 -15.14
C GLU A 414 -8.74 -19.27 -14.02
N LEU A 415 -8.82 -18.81 -12.77
CA LEU A 415 -8.14 -19.46 -11.64
C LEU A 415 -8.78 -20.78 -11.21
N LYS A 416 -10.12 -20.86 -11.20
CA LYS A 416 -10.85 -22.06 -10.74
C LYS A 416 -10.50 -23.32 -11.54
N GLN A 417 -10.11 -23.19 -12.80
CA GLN A 417 -9.73 -24.35 -13.63
C GLN A 417 -8.39 -24.98 -13.22
N ARG A 418 -7.57 -24.26 -12.44
CA ARG A 418 -6.17 -24.62 -12.17
C ARG A 418 -5.84 -24.73 -10.68
N VAL A 419 -6.64 -24.12 -9.81
CA VAL A 419 -6.39 -23.97 -8.37
C VAL A 419 -7.43 -24.78 -7.58
N GLU A 420 -7.05 -25.31 -6.41
CA GLU A 420 -7.93 -26.13 -5.57
C GLU A 420 -9.06 -25.32 -4.93
N SER A 421 -8.74 -24.11 -4.46
CA SER A 421 -9.73 -23.18 -3.92
C SER A 421 -9.43 -21.71 -4.25
N VAL A 422 -10.49 -20.91 -4.38
CA VAL A 422 -10.38 -19.46 -4.59
C VAL A 422 -11.36 -18.75 -3.69
N ILE A 423 -10.87 -17.83 -2.86
CA ILE A 423 -11.69 -17.03 -1.94
C ILE A 423 -11.46 -15.55 -2.28
N VAL A 424 -12.53 -14.76 -2.33
CA VAL A 424 -12.45 -13.31 -2.48
C VAL A 424 -12.81 -12.66 -1.16
N ILE A 425 -12.02 -11.71 -0.67
CA ILE A 425 -12.25 -11.01 0.59
C ILE A 425 -12.29 -9.51 0.31
N ASP A 426 -13.34 -8.87 0.79
CA ASP A 426 -13.42 -7.42 0.79
C ASP A 426 -12.92 -6.86 2.12
N ARG A 427 -11.79 -6.13 2.08
CA ARG A 427 -11.19 -5.52 3.25
C ARG A 427 -12.08 -4.45 3.89
N GLN A 428 -12.85 -3.69 3.10
CA GLN A 428 -13.66 -2.60 3.65
C GLN A 428 -14.89 -3.08 4.41
N SER A 429 -15.48 -4.20 3.97
CA SER A 429 -16.63 -4.79 4.66
C SER A 429 -16.25 -5.92 5.62
N GLY A 430 -15.04 -6.47 5.49
CA GLY A 430 -14.59 -7.65 6.23
C GLY A 430 -15.28 -8.94 5.78
N GLN A 431 -15.97 -8.95 4.65
CA GLN A 431 -16.75 -10.09 4.17
C GLN A 431 -15.96 -10.95 3.20
N GLY A 432 -16.05 -12.28 3.38
CA GLY A 432 -15.59 -13.27 2.41
C GLY A 432 -16.67 -13.56 1.36
N PHE A 433 -16.23 -13.91 0.16
CA PHE A 433 -17.05 -14.29 -0.98
C PHE A 433 -16.46 -15.51 -1.67
N ASP A 434 -17.33 -16.42 -2.09
CA ASP A 434 -16.96 -17.62 -2.85
C ASP A 434 -16.70 -17.26 -4.33
N HIS A 435 -16.26 -18.24 -5.12
CA HIS A 435 -16.05 -18.14 -6.57
C HIS A 435 -17.29 -17.68 -7.36
N LEU A 436 -18.49 -17.75 -6.76
CA LEU A 436 -19.74 -17.22 -7.32
C LEU A 436 -20.09 -15.80 -6.80
N LEU A 437 -19.19 -15.16 -6.07
CA LEU A 437 -19.40 -13.91 -5.34
C LEU A 437 -20.59 -13.98 -4.36
N ARG A 438 -20.85 -15.17 -3.81
CA ARG A 438 -21.80 -15.38 -2.73
C ARG A 438 -21.09 -15.12 -1.42
N ARG A 439 -21.71 -14.35 -0.53
CA ARG A 439 -21.14 -14.06 0.80
C ARG A 439 -20.93 -15.36 1.55
N ILE A 440 -19.72 -15.54 2.06
CA ILE A 440 -19.34 -16.62 2.96
C ILE A 440 -19.32 -16.02 4.37
N GLY A 441 -19.87 -16.77 5.34
CA GLY A 441 -20.17 -16.35 6.71
C GLY A 441 -19.02 -15.67 7.44
#